data_AF-A0A5E7N756-F1
#
_entry.id   AF-A0A5E7N756-F1
#
_cell.length_a   1.000
_cell.length_b   1.000
_cell.length_c   1.000
_cell.angle_alpha   90.00
_cell.angle_beta   90.00
_cell.angle_gamma   90.00
#
_symmetry.space_group_name_H-M   'P 1'
#
loop_
_entity.id
_entity.type
_entity.pdbx_description
1 polymer ?
#
loop_
_entity_poly.entity_id
_entity_poly.type
_entity_poly.pdbx_seq_one_letter_code
_entity_poly.pdbx_strand_id
1 'polypeptide(L)' 'MAERQTYTVLVPFPTGRGHWSTAGQELDLLEVEANALLSAGRLELKSTSTKAVKAAAKKAE' A
#
# COMPACT_ATOMS: atom_id res chain seq x y z
N MET A 1 1.58 -10.91 18.12
CA MET A 1 1.95 -9.51 17.85
C MET A 1 1.95 -9.38 16.33
N ALA A 2 1.19 -8.45 15.74
CA ALA A 2 1.07 -8.38 14.29
C ALA A 2 2.02 -7.30 13.78
N GLU A 3 3.08 -7.72 13.08
CA GLU A 3 4.09 -6.81 12.52
C GLU A 3 3.46 -6.11 11.31
N ARG A 4 3.12 -4.83 11.51
CA ARG A 4 2.66 -3.95 10.44
C ARG A 4 3.86 -3.20 9.92
N GLN A 5 4.00 -3.19 8.61
CA GLN A 5 5.05 -2.44 7.95
C GLN A 5 4.43 -1.55 6.89
N THR A 6 5.14 -0.48 6.55
CA THR A 6 4.73 0.43 5.49
C THR A 6 5.18 -0.11 4.15
N TYR A 7 4.24 -0.31 3.24
CA TYR A 7 4.48 -0.75 1.88
C TYR A 7 4.10 0.34 0.89
N THR A 8 4.86 0.46 -0.19
CA THR A 8 4.54 1.32 -1.32
C THR A 8 3.83 0.50 -2.39
N VAL A 9 2.71 1.01 -2.88
CA VAL A 9 1.99 0.42 -4.00
C VAL A 9 2.76 0.68 -5.28
N LEU A 10 3.23 -0.38 -5.94
CA LEU A 10 3.84 -0.25 -7.27
C LEU A 10 2.76 -0.32 -8.36
N VAL A 11 1.77 -1.21 -8.16
CA VAL A 11 0.72 -1.45 -9.14
C VAL A 11 -0.66 -1.22 -8.50
N PRO A 12 -1.52 -0.38 -9.09
CA PRO A 12 -2.89 -0.17 -8.61
C PRO A 12 -3.62 -1.51 -8.46
N PHE A 13 -4.27 -1.71 -7.32
CA PHE A 13 -5.04 -2.92 -7.05
C PHE A 13 -6.37 -2.56 -6.36
N PRO A 14 -7.42 -3.37 -6.57
CA PRO A 14 -8.69 -3.16 -5.90
C PRO A 14 -8.54 -3.49 -4.40
N THR A 15 -8.69 -2.49 -3.55
CA THR A 15 -8.69 -2.64 -2.08
C THR A 15 -10.05 -3.06 -1.53
N GLY A 16 -11.11 -2.98 -2.35
CA GLY A 16 -12.44 -3.50 -2.05
C GLY A 16 -13.54 -2.44 -2.18
N ARG A 17 -14.80 -2.87 -2.38
CA ARG A 17 -15.99 -1.99 -2.42
C ARG A 17 -15.96 -0.87 -3.48
N GLY A 18 -15.22 -1.08 -4.57
CA GLY A 18 -15.01 -0.08 -5.63
C GLY A 18 -13.80 0.82 -5.39
N HIS A 19 -13.09 0.66 -4.27
CA HIS A 19 -11.85 1.40 -4.00
C HIS A 19 -10.67 0.73 -4.69
N TRP A 20 -9.86 1.56 -5.35
CA TRP A 20 -8.59 1.21 -5.95
C TRP A 20 -7.47 1.93 -5.23
N SER A 21 -6.38 1.22 -4.98
CA SER A 21 -5.13 1.82 -4.55
C SER A 21 -4.44 2.51 -5.71
N THR A 22 -3.68 3.55 -5.40
CA THR A 22 -2.91 4.32 -6.38
C THR A 22 -1.46 3.87 -6.39
N ALA A 23 -0.82 3.80 -7.55
CA ALA A 23 0.63 3.61 -7.62
C ALA A 23 1.36 4.77 -6.89
N GLY A 24 2.35 4.44 -6.09
CA GLY A 24 3.07 5.34 -5.19
C GLY A 24 2.35 5.63 -3.86
N GLN A 25 1.16 5.08 -3.63
CA GLN A 25 0.48 5.18 -2.33
C GLN A 25 1.22 4.36 -1.28
N GLU A 26 1.28 4.88 -0.05
CA GLU A 26 1.84 4.16 1.08
C GLU A 26 0.70 3.58 1.92
N LEU A 27 0.81 2.29 2.22
CA LEU A 27 -0.17 1.56 3.01
C LEU A 27 0.54 0.88 4.18
N ASP A 28 -0.01 1.04 5.38
CA ASP A 28 0.37 0.23 6.52
C ASP A 28 -0.42 -1.07 6.45
N LEU A 29 0.27 -2.17 6.14
CA LEU A 29 -0.34 -3.47 5.95
C LEU A 29 0.29 -4.49 6.88
N LEU A 30 -0.53 -5.44 7.28
CA LEU A 30 -0.06 -6.64 7.97
C LEU A 30 0.82 -7.44 7.04
N GLU A 31 1.90 -8.02 7.57
CA GLU A 31 2.84 -8.81 6.77
C GLU A 31 2.15 -9.94 5.98
N VAL A 32 1.10 -10.56 6.54
CA VAL A 32 0.32 -11.60 5.84
C VAL A 32 -0.43 -11.06 4.61
N GLU A 33 -1.04 -9.88 4.70
CA GLU A 33 -1.76 -9.26 3.58
C GLU A 33 -0.77 -8.69 2.55
N ALA A 34 0.28 -8.05 3.05
CA ALA A 34 1.34 -7.52 2.21
C ALA A 34 2.06 -8.63 1.46
N ASN A 35 2.30 -9.81 2.05
CA ASN A 35 2.96 -10.93 1.39
C ASN A 35 2.16 -11.42 0.17
N ALA A 36 0.82 -11.48 0.25
CA ALA A 36 -0.01 -11.82 -0.90
C ALA A 36 0.14 -10.81 -2.05
N LEU A 37 0.24 -9.51 -1.72
CA LEU A 37 0.38 -8.44 -2.70
C LEU A 37 1.83 -8.29 -3.21
N LEU A 38 2.83 -8.56 -2.38
CA LEU A 38 4.26 -8.56 -2.69
C LEU A 38 4.59 -9.74 -3.61
N SER A 39 4.04 -10.93 -3.32
CA SER A 39 4.14 -12.11 -4.19
C SER A 39 3.48 -11.87 -5.56
N ALA A 40 2.42 -11.05 -5.60
CA ALA A 40 1.80 -10.61 -6.85
C ALA A 40 2.58 -9.47 -7.55
N GLY A 41 3.68 -8.99 -6.98
CA GLY A 41 4.47 -7.86 -7.51
C GLY A 41 3.74 -6.51 -7.48
N ARG A 42 2.71 -6.37 -6.64
CA ARG A 42 1.87 -5.16 -6.57
C ARG A 42 2.36 -4.14 -5.54
N LEU A 43 3.10 -4.59 -4.53
CA LEU A 43 3.65 -3.77 -3.44
C LEU A 43 5.16 -3.97 -3.32
N GLU A 44 5.83 -3.02 -2.67
CA GLU A 44 7.21 -3.10 -2.25
C GLU A 44 7.35 -2.61 -0.80
N LEU A 45 8.19 -3.29 0.01
CA LEU A 45 8.44 -2.91 1.40
C LEU A 45 9.20 -1.58 1.46
N LYS A 46 8.61 -0.56 2.09
CA LYS A 46 9.27 0.73 2.29
C LYS A 46 10.05 0.70 3.60
N SER A 47 11.25 0.14 3.55
CA SER A 47 12.19 0.06 4.67
C SER A 47 12.63 1.46 5.11
N THR A 48 11.92 2.08 6.07
CA THR A 48 12.25 3.29 6.87
C THR A 48 13.19 4.35 6.23
N SER A 49 13.08 4.59 4.92
CA SER A 49 13.87 5.61 4.26
C SER A 49 12.92 6.62 3.67
N THR A 50 12.64 7.60 4.52
CA THR A 50 12.48 9.01 4.20
C THR A 50 11.30 9.38 3.28
N LYS A 51 10.40 10.20 3.85
CA LYS A 51 9.29 10.92 3.22
C LYS A 51 8.14 10.04 2.72
N ALA A 52 7.22 9.77 3.65
CA ALA A 52 5.83 9.53 3.32
C ALA A 52 5.12 10.88 3.14
N VAL A 53 5.21 11.46 1.94
CA VAL A 53 4.45 12.68 1.62
C VAL A 53 3.01 12.25 1.30
N LYS A 54 2.17 12.33 2.34
CA LYS A 54 0.84 12.95 2.26
C LYS A 54 -0.03 12.48 1.07
N ALA A 55 -0.69 11.33 1.23
CA ALA A 55 -1.83 10.97 0.37
C ALA A 55 -3.06 10.59 1.22
N ALA A 56 -3.42 11.46 2.16
CA ALA A 56 -4.80 11.58 2.60
C ALA A 56 -5.58 12.43 1.58
N ALA A 57 -6.54 11.80 0.91
CA ALA A 57 -7.72 12.35 0.26
C ALA A 57 -7.56 13.40 -0.87
N LYS A 58 -7.95 13.03 -2.12
CA LYS A 58 -8.92 13.81 -2.94
C LYS A 58 -9.40 13.09 -4.23
N LYS A 59 -10.75 12.98 -4.38
CA LYS A 59 -11.60 12.80 -5.60
C LYS A 59 -11.57 11.43 -6.30
N ALA A 60 -12.67 10.87 -6.83
CA ALA A 60 -13.93 11.40 -7.37
C ALA A 60 -15.11 10.44 -7.03
N GLU A 61 -16.40 10.79 -7.06
CA GLU A 61 -17.23 11.90 -7.56
C GLU A 61 -18.39 12.06 -6.58
#